data_AF-A0A7J5TUS3-F1
#
_entry.id   AF-A0A7J5TUS3-F1
#
_cell.length_a   1.000
_cell.length_b   1.000
_cell.length_c   1.000
_cell.angle_alpha   90.00
_cell.angle_beta   90.00
_cell.angle_gamma   90.00
#
_symmetry.space_group_name_H-M   'P 1'
#
loop_
_entity.id
_entity.type
_entity.pdbx_description
1 polymer ?
#
loop_
_entity_poly.entity_id
_entity_poly.type
_entity_poly.pdbx_seq_one_letter_code
_entity_poly.pdbx_strand_id
1 'polypeptide(L)'
;MENARPNQHLRKNPGFGGTRSQSGNGWLDRLDTGLGKLPPQATDLEMAVLGALMIEKDALSAVIDILKPESFYKEAHQRIYSAILSLFQNSEPIDLLTVTQQLRKTGELEFVGGAGYVSELTIKVNSAANIEYHSRVISEHSLKRAMITMASTILRDAYEDTTDVFQLLDQTEQSLFRISESNIKKNYADMGTIVRQALNELEIKKNNKDGLTGIPSGFSALDRLTSGWQPTELVILAARPAMGKTAFVVSALRNAAVDFGQPVAIFSLEMSAVQLVNRLISAEAEIDSEKIKKGNLAPHEWTQLHHKIQRLTEAPIFIDDTPALSILELRAKCRRLKAQHDIQMVVIDYLQLMQGDNSKGSNREQEIASISRALKNLAKELNVPVIALSQLSRAVETRGGDKKPQLSDLRESGSIEQDADMVMFLYRPEYYNITQDEAGNSTAGIGEVIVAKNRSGSLDTIQLRFVNRFTKFCDLDTYFDPVPQGQGFPSNVTGLSSFDSGPVGGFPPVGPSGPGGMPPIPPTGGTLRSRANDLSNFGNADPNQQTPF
;
A
#
# COMPACT_ATOMS: atom_id res chain seq x y z
N MET A 1 -64.43 24.30 -17.05
CA MET A 1 -65.52 25.29 -16.84
C MET A 1 -65.38 25.81 -15.44
N GLU A 2 -65.52 27.09 -15.07
CA GLU A 2 -65.72 28.40 -15.73
C GLU A 2 -65.63 29.42 -14.55
N ASN A 3 -65.31 30.72 -14.63
CA ASN A 3 -64.84 31.67 -15.64
C ASN A 3 -63.91 32.66 -14.88
N ALA A 4 -62.79 33.18 -15.38
CA ALA A 4 -62.52 33.82 -16.68
C ALA A 4 -63.09 35.25 -16.84
N ARG A 5 -62.20 36.23 -16.51
CA ARG A 5 -61.93 37.48 -17.26
C ARG A 5 -62.87 38.69 -17.01
N PRO A 6 -62.61 39.89 -17.60
CA PRO A 6 -61.49 40.76 -17.21
C PRO A 6 -61.89 42.27 -17.14
N ASN A 7 -60.99 43.17 -16.70
CA ASN A 7 -60.54 44.32 -17.51
C ASN A 7 -59.63 45.29 -16.73
N GLN A 8 -58.59 45.78 -17.42
CA GLN A 8 -57.85 46.98 -17.04
C GLN A 8 -58.53 48.22 -17.63
N HIS A 9 -58.43 49.38 -16.99
CA HIS A 9 -58.13 50.65 -17.68
C HIS A 9 -57.66 51.77 -16.72
N LEU A 10 -56.43 52.25 -16.95
CA LEU A 10 -56.00 53.66 -16.92
C LEU A 10 -56.36 54.59 -15.72
N ARG A 11 -55.34 55.00 -14.93
CA ARG A 11 -54.73 56.35 -15.02
C ARG A 11 -53.46 56.50 -14.16
N LYS A 12 -52.77 57.65 -14.30
CA LYS A 12 -51.35 57.89 -13.99
C LYS A 12 -51.06 58.44 -12.58
N ASN A 13 -49.87 58.09 -12.06
CA ASN A 13 -48.88 58.83 -11.23
C ASN A 13 -49.12 60.32 -10.87
N PRO A 14 -48.45 60.89 -9.82
CA PRO A 14 -47.20 60.41 -9.17
C PRO A 14 -47.12 60.53 -7.62
N GLY A 15 -46.04 60.02 -7.00
CA GLY A 15 -45.54 60.59 -5.73
C GLY A 15 -44.70 59.71 -4.79
N PHE A 16 -43.47 60.16 -4.53
CA PHE A 16 -42.60 59.86 -3.37
C PHE A 16 -41.94 58.48 -3.23
N GLY A 17 -40.70 58.50 -2.73
CA GLY A 17 -39.72 57.43 -2.86
C GLY A 17 -39.61 56.50 -1.64
N GLY A 18 -39.14 55.28 -1.91
CA GLY A 18 -38.78 54.29 -0.89
C GLY A 18 -37.35 53.80 -1.12
N THR A 19 -36.47 54.10 -0.16
CA THR A 19 -35.07 53.68 -0.16
C THR A 19 -34.97 52.16 -0.09
N ARG A 20 -34.19 51.52 -0.98
CA ARG A 20 -33.88 50.08 -0.87
C ARG A 20 -32.97 49.84 0.33
N SER A 21 -33.55 49.35 1.42
CA SER A 21 -32.79 48.68 2.47
C SER A 21 -32.27 47.34 1.96
N GLN A 22 -30.96 47.10 2.02
CA GLN A 22 -30.39 45.78 1.80
C GLN A 22 -30.70 44.90 3.00
N SER A 23 -31.35 43.76 2.77
CA SER A 23 -31.56 42.72 3.79
C SER A 23 -30.23 42.01 4.09
N GLY A 24 -29.45 42.54 5.03
CA GLY A 24 -28.21 41.95 5.50
C GLY A 24 -28.41 40.68 6.35
N ASN A 25 -27.41 39.80 6.34
CA ASN A 25 -27.39 38.47 6.96
C ASN A 25 -27.56 38.46 8.50
N GLY A 26 -28.77 38.64 9.01
CA GLY A 26 -29.08 38.58 10.45
C GLY A 26 -29.03 37.18 11.10
N TRP A 27 -28.58 36.15 10.38
CA TRP A 27 -28.50 34.76 10.89
C TRP A 27 -27.11 34.36 11.38
N LEU A 28 -26.04 34.98 10.87
CA LEU A 28 -24.68 34.77 11.40
C LEU A 28 -24.54 35.28 12.84
N ASP A 29 -25.24 36.38 13.16
CA ASP A 29 -25.23 37.04 14.47
C ASP A 29 -26.01 36.28 15.56
N ARG A 30 -26.75 35.23 15.19
CA ARG A 30 -27.50 34.36 16.13
C ARG A 30 -26.84 33.02 16.42
N LEU A 31 -25.71 32.72 15.78
CA LEU A 31 -24.84 31.61 16.15
C LEU A 31 -23.91 32.04 17.31
N ASP A 32 -24.50 32.56 18.39
CA ASP A 32 -23.80 32.66 19.67
C ASP A 32 -23.48 31.24 20.13
N THR A 33 -22.20 30.90 20.11
CA THR A 33 -21.67 29.56 20.36
C THR A 33 -21.62 29.23 21.86
N GLY A 34 -22.66 29.65 22.60
CA GLY A 34 -22.93 29.29 23.99
C GLY A 34 -21.85 29.69 25.00
N LEU A 35 -20.89 30.53 24.62
CA LEU A 35 -19.67 30.76 25.40
C LEU A 35 -19.22 32.22 25.49
N GLY A 36 -19.74 33.14 24.66
CA GLY A 36 -19.28 34.53 24.63
C GLY A 36 -17.77 34.71 24.38
N LYS A 37 -17.10 33.69 23.83
CA LYS A 37 -15.66 33.66 23.60
C LYS A 37 -15.34 34.14 22.18
N LEU A 38 -14.36 35.02 22.08
CA LEU A 38 -13.80 35.43 20.79
C LEU A 38 -13.21 34.21 20.05
N PRO A 39 -13.28 34.18 18.70
CA PRO A 39 -12.61 33.15 17.91
C PRO A 39 -11.11 33.05 18.26
N PRO A 40 -10.48 31.87 18.21
CA PRO A 40 -9.07 31.69 18.54
C PRO A 40 -8.15 32.63 17.72
N GLN A 41 -7.51 33.56 18.41
CA GLN A 41 -6.66 34.61 17.84
C GLN A 41 -5.48 34.92 18.77
N ALA A 42 -4.39 35.43 18.19
CA ALA A 42 -3.21 35.89 18.93
C ALA A 42 -2.65 37.17 18.29
N THR A 43 -3.45 38.25 18.28
CA THR A 43 -3.18 39.46 17.50
C THR A 43 -1.85 40.13 17.82
N ASP A 44 -1.37 40.02 19.06
CA ASP A 44 -0.10 40.61 19.48
C ASP A 44 1.09 39.84 18.88
N LEU A 45 0.96 38.51 18.76
CA LEU A 45 1.94 37.67 18.07
C LEU A 45 1.90 37.91 16.57
N GLU A 46 0.72 38.12 15.98
CA GLU A 46 0.59 38.51 14.57
C GLU A 46 1.31 39.83 14.28
N MET A 47 1.18 40.84 15.17
CA MET A 47 1.91 42.10 15.04
C MET A 47 3.43 41.89 15.15
N ALA A 48 3.88 41.08 16.12
CA ALA A 48 5.30 40.78 16.33
C ALA A 48 5.93 40.03 15.14
N VAL A 49 5.23 39.05 14.56
CA VAL A 49 5.71 38.32 13.37
C VAL A 49 5.77 39.25 12.16
N LEU A 50 4.72 40.02 11.87
CA LEU A 50 4.74 40.95 10.73
C LEU A 50 5.83 42.02 10.86
N GLY A 51 6.02 42.59 12.05
CA GLY A 51 7.10 43.53 12.30
C GLY A 51 8.48 42.90 12.09
N ALA A 52 8.68 41.68 12.60
CA ALA A 52 9.98 40.99 12.50
C ALA A 52 10.34 40.67 11.04
N LEU A 53 9.35 40.30 10.22
CA LEU A 53 9.52 40.10 8.77
C LEU A 53 9.92 41.36 7.99
N MET A 54 9.73 42.56 8.56
CA MET A 54 10.13 43.85 7.96
C MET A 54 11.45 44.41 8.54
N ILE A 55 12.04 43.72 9.53
CA ILE A 55 13.28 44.12 10.20
C ILE A 55 14.41 43.14 9.87
N GLU A 56 14.13 41.83 9.92
CA GLU A 56 15.14 40.79 9.71
C GLU A 56 14.97 40.10 8.36
N LYS A 57 16.03 40.15 7.56
CA LYS A 57 16.07 39.61 6.19
C LYS A 57 15.79 38.10 6.13
N ASP A 58 16.30 37.34 7.09
CA ASP A 58 16.24 35.88 7.07
C ASP A 58 14.95 35.34 7.74
N ALA A 59 14.22 36.18 8.47
CA ALA A 59 13.03 35.81 9.24
C ALA A 59 11.92 35.18 8.38
N LEU A 60 11.75 35.63 7.13
CA LEU A 60 10.74 35.06 6.23
C LEU A 60 11.04 33.59 5.90
N SER A 61 12.30 33.18 5.81
CA SER A 61 12.66 31.80 5.48
C SER A 61 12.19 30.78 6.55
N ALA A 62 12.17 31.18 7.82
CA ALA A 62 11.67 30.36 8.93
C ALA A 62 10.14 30.33 9.02
N VAL A 63 9.44 31.31 8.46
CA VAL A 63 7.99 31.52 8.64
C VAL A 63 7.17 31.09 7.43
N ILE A 64 7.72 31.18 6.21
CA ILE A 64 7.00 30.94 4.95
C ILE A 64 6.42 29.52 4.82
N ASP A 65 7.02 28.53 5.46
CA ASP A 65 6.50 27.16 5.50
C ASP A 65 5.42 26.93 6.58
N ILE A 66 5.35 27.80 7.59
CA ILE A 66 4.45 27.69 8.75
C ILE A 66 3.14 28.50 8.55
N LEU A 67 3.24 29.68 7.92
CA LEU A 67 2.13 30.64 7.79
C LEU A 67 1.72 30.90 6.35
N LYS A 68 0.41 30.96 6.15
CA LYS A 68 -0.26 31.44 4.93
C LYS A 68 -0.99 32.76 5.23
N PRO A 69 -1.41 33.55 4.22
CA PRO A 69 -2.20 34.75 4.45
C PRO A 69 -3.43 34.49 5.34
N GLU A 70 -4.13 33.37 5.14
CA GLU A 70 -5.35 33.00 5.87
C GLU A 70 -5.07 32.62 7.33
N SER A 71 -3.79 32.42 7.70
CA SER A 71 -3.39 32.09 9.07
C SER A 71 -3.55 33.26 10.05
N PHE A 72 -3.55 34.50 9.56
CA PHE A 72 -3.77 35.69 10.37
C PHE A 72 -5.26 35.94 10.60
N TYR A 73 -5.64 36.34 11.82
CA TYR A 73 -7.04 36.63 12.17
C TYR A 73 -7.52 37.97 11.61
N LYS A 74 -6.70 39.03 11.72
CA LYS A 74 -7.08 40.35 11.17
C LYS A 74 -6.86 40.37 9.65
N GLU A 75 -7.87 40.72 8.87
CA GLU A 75 -7.74 40.89 7.41
C GLU A 75 -6.60 41.84 7.01
N ALA A 76 -6.40 42.93 7.76
CA ALA A 76 -5.27 43.84 7.55
C ALA A 76 -3.90 43.12 7.61
N HIS A 77 -3.74 42.18 8.54
CA HIS A 77 -2.53 41.37 8.66
C HIS A 77 -2.39 40.37 7.49
N GLN A 78 -3.49 39.78 7.02
CA GLN A 78 -3.50 38.91 5.84
C GLN A 78 -2.98 39.66 4.60
N ARG A 79 -3.44 40.90 4.38
CA ARG A 79 -3.01 41.77 3.25
C ARG A 79 -1.54 42.16 3.36
N ILE A 80 -1.08 42.56 4.54
CA ILE A 80 0.34 42.87 4.79
C ILE A 80 1.23 41.64 4.51
N TYR A 81 0.86 40.44 4.99
CA TYR A 81 1.61 39.22 4.71
C TYR A 81 1.58 38.85 3.21
N SER A 82 0.46 39.07 2.53
CA SER A 82 0.33 38.86 1.08
C SER A 82 1.25 39.79 0.28
N ALA A 83 1.40 41.05 0.70
CA ALA A 83 2.35 41.99 0.12
C ALA A 83 3.82 41.54 0.35
N ILE A 84 4.16 41.07 1.55
CA ILE A 84 5.47 40.49 1.89
C ILE A 84 5.78 39.29 0.98
N LEU A 85 4.85 38.35 0.83
CA LEU A 85 5.02 37.18 -0.05
C LEU A 85 5.18 37.58 -1.53
N SER A 86 4.46 38.61 -2.00
CA SER A 86 4.58 39.12 -3.35
C SER A 86 5.96 39.75 -3.62
N LEU A 87 6.51 40.49 -2.67
CA LEU A 87 7.88 41.03 -2.75
C LEU A 87 8.91 39.90 -2.80
N PHE A 88 8.76 38.89 -1.94
CA PHE A 88 9.63 37.72 -1.92
C PHE A 88 9.63 36.94 -3.25
N GLN A 89 8.44 36.70 -3.83
CA GLN A 89 8.29 36.05 -5.13
C GLN A 89 8.97 36.82 -6.27
N ASN A 90 8.95 38.16 -6.21
CA ASN A 90 9.66 39.01 -7.16
C ASN A 90 11.16 39.15 -6.87
N SER A 91 11.68 38.52 -5.82
CA SER A 91 13.05 38.72 -5.30
C SER A 91 13.37 40.18 -4.93
N GLU A 92 12.34 40.95 -4.55
CA GLU A 92 12.48 42.32 -4.06
C GLU A 92 12.82 42.33 -2.55
N PRO A 93 13.61 43.30 -2.05
CA PRO A 93 13.91 43.40 -0.62
C PRO A 93 12.64 43.69 0.20
N ILE A 94 12.60 43.16 1.42
CA ILE A 94 11.42 43.22 2.29
C ILE A 94 11.79 44.08 3.50
N ASP A 95 11.22 45.29 3.54
CA ASP A 95 11.36 46.24 4.62
C ASP A 95 10.09 47.11 4.74
N LEU A 96 10.04 48.00 5.73
CA LEU A 96 8.91 48.90 5.95
C LEU A 96 8.56 49.76 4.72
N LEU A 97 9.54 50.22 3.95
CA LEU A 97 9.33 51.10 2.80
C LEU A 97 8.84 50.31 1.58
N THR A 98 9.42 49.15 1.29
CA THR A 98 9.00 48.30 0.18
C THR A 98 7.62 47.70 0.41
N VAL A 99 7.30 47.25 1.63
CA VAL A 99 5.96 46.77 1.99
C VAL A 99 4.91 47.89 1.89
N THR A 100 5.19 49.09 2.42
CA THR A 100 4.24 50.22 2.28
C THR A 100 4.09 50.71 0.84
N GLN A 101 5.14 50.64 0.02
CA GLN A 101 5.07 50.94 -1.41
C GLN A 101 4.24 49.89 -2.17
N GLN A 102 4.42 48.59 -1.88
CA GLN A 102 3.66 47.51 -2.51
C GLN A 102 2.17 47.60 -2.14
N LEU A 103 1.84 47.84 -0.87
CA LEU A 103 0.46 48.07 -0.42
C LEU A 103 -0.16 49.33 -1.05
N ARG A 104 0.64 50.36 -1.36
CA ARG A 104 0.18 51.53 -2.12
C ARG A 104 -0.10 51.18 -3.58
N LYS A 105 0.76 50.37 -4.20
CA LYS A 105 0.65 49.91 -5.59
C LYS A 105 -0.58 49.02 -5.81
N THR A 106 -0.96 48.21 -4.82
CA THR A 106 -2.19 47.39 -4.85
C THR A 106 -3.45 48.15 -4.44
N GLY A 107 -3.32 49.38 -3.89
CA GLY A 107 -4.45 50.17 -3.38
C GLY A 107 -4.95 49.74 -1.98
N GLU A 108 -4.22 48.87 -1.28
CA GLU A 108 -4.62 48.30 0.02
C GLU A 108 -4.07 49.09 1.22
N LEU A 109 -3.17 50.06 1.01
CA LEU A 109 -2.49 50.80 2.08
C LEU A 109 -3.47 51.48 3.05
N GLU A 110 -4.57 52.06 2.58
CA GLU A 110 -5.56 52.71 3.45
C GLU A 110 -6.35 51.68 4.27
N PHE A 111 -6.70 50.53 3.68
CA PHE A 111 -7.43 49.45 4.33
C PHE A 111 -6.66 48.86 5.52
N VAL A 112 -5.33 48.76 5.42
CA VAL A 112 -4.49 48.22 6.50
C VAL A 112 -4.16 49.23 7.62
N GLY A 113 -4.76 50.42 7.61
CA GLY A 113 -4.50 51.48 8.60
C GLY A 113 -3.40 52.47 8.21
N GLY A 114 -2.99 52.50 6.94
CA GLY A 114 -1.98 53.43 6.43
C GLY A 114 -0.54 53.08 6.83
N ALA A 115 0.41 53.88 6.34
CA ALA A 115 1.84 53.70 6.62
C ALA A 115 2.18 53.82 8.12
N GLY A 116 1.37 54.56 8.89
CA GLY A 116 1.50 54.66 10.35
C GLY A 116 1.31 53.30 11.04
N TYR A 117 0.28 52.53 10.69
CA TYR A 117 0.06 51.21 11.28
C TYR A 117 1.19 50.23 10.94
N VAL A 118 1.64 50.20 9.68
CA VAL A 118 2.78 49.36 9.28
C VAL A 118 4.06 49.74 10.05
N SER A 119 4.24 51.02 10.38
CA SER A 119 5.35 51.48 11.22
C SER A 119 5.17 51.13 12.71
N GLU A 120 3.94 50.99 13.21
CA GLU A 120 3.66 50.50 14.58
C GLU A 120 4.05 49.02 14.72
N LEU A 121 3.85 48.22 13.66
CA LEU A 121 4.20 46.79 13.66
C LEU A 121 5.69 46.56 13.94
N THR A 122 6.58 47.34 13.31
CA THR A 122 8.03 47.20 13.51
C THR A 122 8.45 47.65 14.92
N ILE A 123 7.79 48.65 15.51
CA ILE A 123 8.09 49.14 16.87
C ILE A 123 7.73 48.10 17.95
N LYS A 124 6.76 47.21 17.73
CA LYS A 124 6.35 46.18 18.72
C LYS A 124 7.29 44.97 18.81
N VAL A 125 8.34 44.90 17.99
CA VAL A 125 9.26 43.75 17.95
C VAL A 125 10.41 43.94 18.93
N ASN A 126 10.36 43.24 20.06
CA ASN A 126 11.48 43.24 21.02
C ASN A 126 12.63 42.30 20.61
N SER A 127 12.33 41.21 19.89
CA SER A 127 13.31 40.26 19.35
C SER A 127 12.63 39.31 18.35
N ALA A 128 13.28 39.00 17.22
CA ALA A 128 12.79 37.98 16.29
C ALA A 128 13.31 36.56 16.59
N ALA A 129 14.15 36.37 17.62
CA ALA A 129 14.73 35.05 17.95
C ALA A 129 13.68 33.96 18.23
N ASN A 130 12.43 34.35 18.55
CA ASN A 130 11.30 33.46 18.79
C ASN A 130 10.23 33.49 17.67
N ILE A 131 10.54 34.04 16.49
CA ILE A 131 9.55 34.22 15.41
C ILE A 131 8.93 32.89 14.94
N GLU A 132 9.70 31.79 14.94
CA GLU A 132 9.19 30.45 14.59
C GLU A 132 8.13 29.99 15.61
N TYR A 133 8.40 30.17 16.92
CA TYR A 133 7.45 29.84 17.99
C TYR A 133 6.18 30.68 17.88
N HIS A 134 6.30 31.99 17.69
CA HIS A 134 5.14 32.88 17.52
C HIS A 134 4.33 32.50 16.27
N SER A 135 4.99 32.14 15.17
CA SER A 135 4.36 31.67 13.94
C SER A 135 3.62 30.35 14.13
N ARG A 136 4.20 29.40 14.88
CA ARG A 136 3.54 28.14 15.22
C ARG A 136 2.26 28.39 16.03
N VAL A 137 2.27 29.31 17.00
CA VAL A 137 1.07 29.67 17.78
C VAL A 137 -0.02 30.32 16.90
N ILE A 138 0.34 31.21 15.97
CA ILE A 138 -0.62 31.77 14.99
C ILE A 138 -1.23 30.66 14.12
N SER A 139 -0.40 29.71 13.65
CA SER A 139 -0.85 28.56 12.86
C SER A 139 -1.80 27.64 13.65
N GLU A 140 -1.51 27.36 14.93
CA GLU A 140 -2.44 26.64 15.81
C GLU A 140 -3.78 27.35 15.99
N HIS A 141 -3.78 28.68 16.14
CA HIS A 141 -5.02 29.45 16.22
C HIS A 141 -5.79 29.43 14.89
N SER A 142 -5.10 29.51 13.75
CA SER A 142 -5.70 29.30 12.43
C SER A 142 -6.36 27.93 12.29
N LEU A 143 -5.66 26.87 12.73
CA LEU A 143 -6.17 25.50 12.69
C LEU A 143 -7.43 25.34 13.55
N LYS A 144 -7.43 25.91 14.76
CA LYS A 144 -8.61 25.96 15.64
C LYS A 144 -9.78 26.71 14.98
N ARG A 145 -9.53 27.82 14.28
CA ARG A 145 -10.58 28.54 13.51
C ARG A 145 -11.13 27.69 12.36
N ALA A 146 -10.26 27.03 11.59
CA ALA A 146 -10.68 26.14 10.49
C ALA A 146 -11.56 24.98 10.98
N MET A 147 -11.22 24.37 12.13
CA MET A 147 -12.04 23.33 12.78
C MET A 147 -13.41 23.87 13.22
N ILE A 148 -13.48 25.08 13.78
CA ILE A 148 -14.75 25.73 14.17
C ILE A 148 -15.62 25.99 12.94
N THR A 149 -15.05 26.52 11.86
CA THR A 149 -15.79 26.74 10.60
C THR A 149 -16.31 25.42 10.01
N MET A 150 -15.49 24.36 10.00
CA MET A 150 -15.91 23.04 9.54
C MET A 150 -17.05 22.48 10.40
N ALA A 151 -16.94 22.55 11.73
CA ALA A 151 -17.98 22.09 12.65
C ALA A 151 -19.30 22.85 12.45
N SER A 152 -19.25 24.18 12.24
CA SER A 152 -20.42 25.00 11.93
C SER A 152 -21.06 24.63 10.59
N THR A 153 -20.26 24.29 9.57
CA THR A 153 -20.77 23.80 8.28
C THR A 153 -21.46 22.46 8.44
N ILE A 154 -20.80 21.46 9.04
CA ILE A 154 -21.37 20.13 9.30
C ILE A 154 -22.67 20.25 10.11
N LEU A 155 -22.70 21.10 11.14
CA LEU A 155 -23.89 21.31 11.97
C LEU A 155 -25.04 21.92 11.17
N ARG A 156 -24.78 22.93 10.33
CA ARG A 156 -25.81 23.51 9.44
C ARG A 156 -26.35 22.46 8.47
N ASP A 157 -25.45 21.75 7.79
CA ASP A 157 -25.81 20.82 6.71
C ASP A 157 -26.52 19.57 7.27
N ALA A 158 -26.29 19.22 8.55
CA ALA A 158 -27.02 18.19 9.30
C ALA A 158 -28.43 18.61 9.78
N TYR A 159 -28.74 19.92 9.82
CA TYR A 159 -30.09 20.44 10.07
C TYR A 159 -30.88 20.66 8.76
N GLU A 160 -30.29 20.41 7.60
CA GLU A 160 -30.92 20.61 6.29
C GLU A 160 -31.53 19.31 5.77
N ASP A 161 -32.86 19.15 5.93
CA ASP A 161 -33.63 17.93 5.63
C ASP A 161 -33.49 17.39 4.18
N THR A 162 -32.92 18.18 3.26
CA THR A 162 -32.69 17.79 1.86
C THR A 162 -31.33 17.16 1.58
N THR A 163 -30.42 17.12 2.55
CA THR A 163 -29.06 16.60 2.40
C THR A 163 -29.03 15.07 2.55
N ASP A 164 -28.45 14.35 1.58
CA ASP A 164 -28.24 12.91 1.72
C ASP A 164 -27.18 12.62 2.80
N VAL A 165 -27.50 11.72 3.73
CA VAL A 165 -26.62 11.39 4.88
C VAL A 165 -25.26 10.83 4.44
N PHE A 166 -25.21 10.05 3.36
CA PHE A 166 -23.94 9.53 2.83
C PHE A 166 -23.12 10.64 2.16
N GLN A 167 -23.78 11.58 1.49
CA GLN A 167 -23.11 12.75 0.91
C GLN A 167 -22.55 13.68 2.00
N LEU A 168 -23.27 13.86 3.11
CA LEU A 168 -22.80 14.63 4.27
C LEU A 168 -21.59 13.96 4.95
N LEU A 169 -21.58 12.63 5.05
CA LEU A 169 -20.44 11.87 5.57
C LEU A 169 -19.18 12.05 4.70
N ASP A 170 -19.30 11.89 3.37
CA ASP A 170 -18.20 12.11 2.43
C ASP A 170 -17.67 13.56 2.48
N GLN A 171 -18.56 14.56 2.46
CA GLN A 171 -18.16 15.97 2.59
C GLN A 171 -17.47 16.27 3.93
N THR A 172 -17.90 15.63 5.01
CA THR A 172 -17.28 15.73 6.34
C THR A 172 -15.88 15.11 6.32
N GLU A 173 -15.71 13.91 5.77
CA GLU A 173 -14.42 13.23 5.68
C GLU A 173 -13.43 14.01 4.81
N GLN A 174 -13.87 14.50 3.64
CA GLN A 174 -13.05 15.36 2.77
C GLN A 174 -12.63 16.67 3.45
N SER A 175 -13.52 17.30 4.21
CA SER A 175 -13.21 18.56 4.92
C SER A 175 -12.19 18.33 6.03
N LEU A 176 -12.34 17.26 6.79
CA LEU A 176 -11.41 16.85 7.84
C LEU A 176 -10.05 16.47 7.24
N PHE A 177 -10.04 15.76 6.11
CA PHE A 177 -8.82 15.42 5.37
C PHE A 177 -8.05 16.68 4.91
N ARG A 178 -8.72 17.67 4.31
CA ARG A 178 -8.09 18.94 3.89
C ARG A 178 -7.45 19.69 5.05
N ILE A 179 -8.09 19.70 6.22
CA ILE A 179 -7.53 20.30 7.44
C ILE A 179 -6.27 19.53 7.88
N SER A 180 -6.31 18.20 7.89
CA SER A 180 -5.15 17.36 8.23
C SER A 180 -3.97 17.54 7.26
N GLU A 181 -4.22 17.50 5.96
CA GLU A 181 -3.20 17.67 4.91
C GLU A 181 -2.55 19.06 4.96
N SER A 182 -3.31 20.10 5.29
CA SER A 182 -2.78 21.47 5.42
C SER A 182 -1.69 21.64 6.49
N ASN A 183 -1.63 20.72 7.45
CA ASN A 183 -0.67 20.68 8.55
C ASN A 183 0.48 19.68 8.32
N ILE A 184 0.40 18.81 7.29
CA ILE A 184 1.40 17.78 7.00
C ILE A 184 2.17 18.14 5.71
N LYS A 185 2.87 19.28 5.75
CA LYS A 185 4.06 19.43 4.89
C LYS A 185 5.16 18.54 5.46
N LYS A 186 5.59 17.52 4.72
CA LYS A 186 6.81 16.79 5.05
C LYS A 186 7.99 17.74 4.89
N ASN A 187 8.55 18.20 6.01
CA ASN A 187 9.89 18.76 6.01
C ASN A 187 10.84 17.72 5.41
N TYR A 188 11.74 18.18 4.54
CA TYR A 188 12.80 17.37 3.96
C TYR A 188 13.62 16.72 5.08
N ALA A 189 13.89 15.42 4.95
CA ALA A 189 14.79 14.74 5.87
C ALA A 189 16.24 15.06 5.49
N ASP A 190 17.03 15.53 6.45
CA ASP A 190 18.48 15.70 6.30
C ASP A 190 19.13 14.35 5.95
N MET A 191 20.13 14.36 5.08
CA MET A 191 20.88 13.14 4.74
C MET A 191 21.50 12.51 5.98
N GLY A 192 21.92 13.32 6.96
CA GLY A 192 22.42 12.84 8.24
C GLY A 192 21.39 12.13 9.11
N THR A 193 20.08 12.36 8.95
CA THR A 193 19.03 11.58 9.64
C THR A 193 18.66 10.33 8.84
N ILE A 194 18.56 10.41 7.51
CA ILE A 194 18.29 9.28 6.62
C ILE A 194 19.38 8.20 6.77
N VAL A 195 20.66 8.59 6.77
CA VAL A 195 21.78 7.63 6.93
C VAL A 195 21.74 6.94 8.29
N ARG A 196 21.40 7.66 9.37
CA ARG A 196 21.25 7.06 10.71
C ARG A 196 20.08 6.07 10.76
N GLN A 197 18.95 6.38 10.13
CA GLN A 197 17.84 5.44 10.01
C GLN A 197 18.25 4.19 9.21
N ALA A 198 18.90 4.36 8.05
CA ALA A 198 19.34 3.25 7.21
C ALA A 198 20.37 2.35 7.92
N LEU A 199 21.29 2.92 8.70
CA LEU A 199 22.25 2.16 9.51
C LEU A 199 21.55 1.36 10.62
N ASN A 200 20.56 1.94 11.31
CA ASN A 200 19.77 1.22 12.31
C ASN A 200 18.98 0.05 11.67
N GLU A 201 18.38 0.26 10.49
CA GLU A 201 17.69 -0.80 9.75
C GLU A 201 18.64 -1.92 9.31
N LEU A 202 19.87 -1.59 8.91
CA LEU A 202 20.91 -2.57 8.58
C LEU A 202 21.38 -3.36 9.81
N GLU A 203 21.51 -2.72 10.97
CA GLU A 203 21.89 -3.39 12.22
C GLU A 203 20.80 -4.36 12.71
N ILE A 204 19.52 -3.97 12.60
CA ILE A 204 18.38 -4.86 12.86
C ILE A 204 18.43 -6.06 11.89
N LYS A 205 18.59 -5.82 10.58
CA LYS A 205 18.66 -6.87 9.55
C LYS A 205 19.84 -7.84 9.76
N LYS A 206 21.00 -7.35 10.20
CA LYS A 206 22.18 -8.18 10.52
C LYS A 206 21.91 -9.19 11.65
N ASN A 207 21.02 -8.88 12.58
CA ASN A 207 20.70 -9.74 13.72
C ASN A 207 19.60 -10.78 13.42
N ASN A 208 18.89 -10.68 12.29
CA ASN A 208 17.94 -11.69 11.83
C ASN A 208 18.67 -12.91 11.24
N LYS A 209 18.50 -14.07 11.89
CA LYS A 209 19.17 -15.32 11.49
C LYS A 209 18.66 -15.91 10.18
N ASP A 210 17.44 -15.59 9.78
CA ASP A 210 16.79 -16.17 8.60
C ASP A 210 17.17 -15.44 7.29
N GLY A 211 17.92 -14.34 7.35
CA GLY A 211 18.41 -13.59 6.19
C GLY A 211 17.35 -12.82 5.39
N LEU A 212 16.07 -12.97 5.72
CA LEU A 212 14.96 -12.26 5.07
C LEU A 212 14.77 -10.85 5.66
N THR A 213 14.51 -9.88 4.79
CA THR A 213 14.34 -8.46 5.16
C THR A 213 12.89 -7.99 5.13
N GLY A 214 12.02 -8.74 4.44
CA GLY A 214 10.58 -8.52 4.34
C GLY A 214 9.77 -9.68 4.92
N ILE A 215 8.47 -9.68 4.68
CA ILE A 215 7.55 -10.72 5.15
C ILE A 215 7.76 -11.99 4.32
N PRO A 216 8.06 -13.16 4.92
CA PRO A 216 8.27 -14.37 4.15
C PRO A 216 7.00 -14.83 3.41
N SER A 217 7.14 -15.24 2.15
CA SER A 217 6.07 -15.90 1.39
C SER A 217 5.91 -17.37 1.75
N GLY A 218 6.93 -17.99 2.37
CA GLY A 218 6.98 -19.42 2.65
C GLY A 218 7.22 -20.27 1.41
N PHE A 219 7.76 -19.67 0.34
CA PHE A 219 8.28 -20.36 -0.82
C PHE A 219 9.79 -20.09 -0.89
N SER A 220 10.61 -21.08 -0.54
CA SER A 220 12.05 -20.91 -0.29
C SER A 220 12.82 -20.33 -1.48
N ALA A 221 12.38 -20.64 -2.70
CA ALA A 221 12.97 -20.12 -3.93
C ALA A 221 12.54 -18.68 -4.24
N LEU A 222 11.31 -18.30 -3.89
CA LEU A 222 10.80 -16.93 -4.05
C LEU A 222 11.39 -16.00 -3.00
N ASP A 223 11.40 -16.43 -1.73
CA ASP A 223 11.96 -15.65 -0.63
C ASP A 223 13.47 -15.41 -0.80
N ARG A 224 14.20 -16.32 -1.46
CA ARG A 224 15.60 -16.13 -1.86
C ARG A 224 15.79 -15.06 -2.95
N LEU A 225 14.82 -14.90 -3.85
CA LEU A 225 14.87 -13.92 -4.93
C LEU A 225 14.40 -12.53 -4.48
N THR A 226 13.44 -12.46 -3.56
CA THR A 226 12.77 -11.22 -3.12
C THR A 226 13.23 -10.72 -1.75
N SER A 227 13.91 -11.56 -0.97
CA SER A 227 14.16 -11.36 0.47
C SER A 227 12.87 -11.23 1.30
N GLY A 228 11.77 -11.81 0.82
CA GLY A 228 10.40 -11.65 1.32
C GLY A 228 9.68 -10.44 0.71
N TRP A 229 8.40 -10.26 1.04
CA TRP A 229 7.61 -9.09 0.63
C TRP A 229 8.09 -7.84 1.38
N GLN A 230 8.68 -6.87 0.67
CA GLN A 230 9.24 -5.68 1.32
C GLN A 230 8.15 -4.66 1.68
N PRO A 231 8.30 -3.91 2.79
CA PRO A 231 7.39 -2.82 3.12
C PRO A 231 7.39 -1.73 2.03
N THR A 232 6.24 -1.06 1.88
CA THR A 232 5.97 -0.03 0.86
C THR A 232 5.90 -0.50 -0.60
N GLU A 233 6.17 -1.77 -0.92
CA GLU A 233 6.08 -2.29 -2.29
C GLU A 233 4.63 -2.58 -2.71
N LEU A 234 4.33 -2.27 -3.98
CA LEU A 234 3.16 -2.74 -4.71
C LEU A 234 3.58 -3.91 -5.58
N VAL A 235 3.07 -5.09 -5.25
CA VAL A 235 3.31 -6.36 -5.93
C VAL A 235 2.08 -6.70 -6.76
N ILE A 236 2.26 -6.87 -8.06
CA ILE A 236 1.19 -7.27 -8.98
C ILE A 236 1.35 -8.75 -9.31
N LEU A 237 0.35 -9.56 -8.96
CA LEU A 237 0.28 -10.95 -9.38
C LEU A 237 -0.79 -11.10 -10.45
N ALA A 238 -0.39 -11.42 -11.68
CA ALA A 238 -1.32 -11.58 -12.78
C ALA A 238 -1.32 -13.00 -13.35
N ALA A 239 -2.51 -13.47 -13.74
CA ALA A 239 -2.66 -14.79 -14.35
C ALA A 239 -3.87 -14.86 -15.29
N ARG A 240 -3.91 -15.91 -16.12
CA ARG A 240 -5.14 -16.32 -16.80
C ARG A 240 -6.09 -17.01 -15.79
N PRO A 241 -7.40 -17.05 -16.04
CA PRO A 241 -8.34 -17.86 -15.25
C PRO A 241 -7.87 -19.32 -15.12
N ALA A 242 -8.22 -19.98 -14.01
CA ALA A 242 -7.84 -21.36 -13.67
C ALA A 242 -6.32 -21.65 -13.48
N MET A 243 -5.42 -20.68 -13.67
CA MET A 243 -3.98 -20.84 -13.42
C MET A 243 -3.59 -20.94 -11.94
N GLY A 244 -4.53 -20.69 -11.01
CA GLY A 244 -4.27 -20.77 -9.57
C GLY A 244 -3.90 -19.44 -8.89
N LYS A 245 -4.22 -18.29 -9.50
CA LYS A 245 -4.02 -16.93 -8.93
C LYS A 245 -4.35 -16.82 -7.43
N THR A 246 -5.60 -17.10 -7.06
CA THR A 246 -6.06 -17.08 -5.67
C THR A 246 -5.42 -18.21 -4.83
N ALA A 247 -5.15 -19.38 -5.42
CA ALA A 247 -4.52 -20.51 -4.72
C ALA A 247 -3.09 -20.19 -4.26
N PHE A 248 -2.28 -19.57 -5.13
CA PHE A 248 -0.93 -19.11 -4.79
C PHE A 248 -0.97 -18.07 -3.67
N VAL A 249 -1.86 -17.08 -3.78
CA VAL A 249 -1.98 -15.99 -2.82
C VAL A 249 -2.51 -16.45 -1.47
N VAL A 250 -3.51 -17.33 -1.45
CA VAL A 250 -4.00 -17.95 -0.22
C VAL A 250 -2.90 -18.78 0.44
N SER A 251 -2.06 -19.48 -0.34
CA SER A 251 -0.91 -20.22 0.19
C SER A 251 0.14 -19.27 0.82
N ALA A 252 0.56 -18.22 0.10
CA ALA A 252 1.53 -17.24 0.61
C ALA A 252 1.02 -16.48 1.85
N LEU A 253 -0.24 -16.05 1.84
CA LEU A 253 -0.89 -15.39 2.97
C LEU A 253 -0.98 -16.32 4.19
N ARG A 254 -1.37 -17.58 3.96
CA ARG A 254 -1.44 -18.59 5.01
C ARG A 254 -0.06 -18.84 5.64
N ASN A 255 1.00 -18.91 4.85
CA ASN A 255 2.36 -19.07 5.36
C ASN A 255 2.77 -17.88 6.23
N ALA A 256 2.61 -16.65 5.73
CA ALA A 256 2.93 -15.43 6.46
C ALA A 256 2.21 -15.34 7.83
N ALA A 257 0.92 -15.71 7.89
CA ALA A 257 0.13 -15.63 9.12
C ALA A 257 0.28 -16.84 10.06
N VAL A 258 0.30 -18.07 9.53
CA VAL A 258 0.24 -19.31 10.34
C VAL A 258 1.61 -19.84 10.74
N ASP A 259 2.66 -19.62 9.92
CA ASP A 259 4.02 -20.04 10.24
C ASP A 259 4.89 -18.89 10.75
N PHE A 260 4.73 -17.67 10.22
CA PHE A 260 5.51 -16.49 10.63
C PHE A 260 4.77 -15.49 11.53
N GLY A 261 3.51 -15.78 11.89
CA GLY A 261 2.71 -15.00 12.85
C GLY A 261 2.37 -13.58 12.41
N GLN A 262 2.55 -13.22 11.13
CA GLN A 262 2.38 -11.86 10.65
C GLN A 262 0.88 -11.53 10.45
N PRO A 263 0.35 -10.43 11.01
CA PRO A 263 -1.03 -10.01 10.76
C PRO A 263 -1.26 -9.61 9.30
N VAL A 264 -2.27 -10.20 8.65
CA VAL A 264 -2.55 -10.05 7.21
C VAL A 264 -4.00 -9.69 6.94
N ALA A 265 -4.25 -8.79 5.99
CA ALA A 265 -5.58 -8.44 5.52
C ALA A 265 -5.79 -8.89 4.06
N ILE A 266 -6.93 -9.51 3.76
CA ILE A 266 -7.33 -9.88 2.39
C ILE A 266 -8.73 -9.35 2.07
N PHE A 267 -8.80 -8.58 0.98
CA PHE A 267 -10.00 -8.04 0.39
C PHE A 267 -10.38 -8.90 -0.82
N SER A 268 -11.46 -9.68 -0.70
CA SER A 268 -11.92 -10.56 -1.77
C SER A 268 -13.18 -9.97 -2.43
N LEU A 269 -13.00 -9.44 -3.63
CA LEU A 269 -14.04 -8.76 -4.41
C LEU A 269 -14.79 -9.72 -5.34
N GLU A 270 -14.19 -10.89 -5.64
CA GLU A 270 -14.78 -11.95 -6.49
C GLU A 270 -15.43 -13.08 -5.68
N MET A 271 -14.92 -13.41 -4.50
CA MET A 271 -15.30 -14.58 -3.72
C MET A 271 -15.76 -14.22 -2.32
N SER A 272 -16.71 -14.98 -1.76
CA SER A 272 -17.11 -14.80 -0.37
C SER A 272 -16.08 -15.33 0.62
N ALA A 273 -16.04 -14.76 1.82
CA ALA A 273 -15.14 -15.12 2.89
C ALA A 273 -15.21 -16.62 3.21
N VAL A 274 -16.42 -17.21 3.19
CA VAL A 274 -16.63 -18.65 3.41
C VAL A 274 -15.95 -19.51 2.34
N GLN A 275 -15.97 -19.10 1.07
CA GLN A 275 -15.29 -19.83 -0.01
C GLN A 275 -13.77 -19.74 0.13
N LEU A 276 -13.25 -18.59 0.58
CA LEU A 276 -11.84 -18.37 0.84
C LEU A 276 -11.35 -19.22 2.03
N VAL A 277 -12.11 -19.22 3.15
CA VAL A 277 -11.85 -20.04 4.33
C VAL A 277 -11.88 -21.54 4.01
N ASN A 278 -12.82 -22.00 3.18
CA ASN A 278 -12.84 -23.41 2.74
C ASN A 278 -11.57 -23.83 1.98
N ARG A 279 -10.95 -22.90 1.22
CA ARG A 279 -9.64 -23.16 0.59
C ARG A 279 -8.49 -23.16 1.59
N LEU A 280 -8.47 -22.23 2.55
CA LEU A 280 -7.50 -22.22 3.65
C LEU A 280 -7.55 -23.53 4.44
N ILE A 281 -8.76 -24.00 4.79
CA ILE A 281 -8.98 -25.28 5.47
C ILE A 281 -8.48 -26.46 4.62
N SER A 282 -8.77 -26.48 3.31
CA SER A 282 -8.30 -27.53 2.40
C SER A 282 -6.77 -27.59 2.32
N ALA A 283 -6.11 -26.43 2.27
CA ALA A 283 -4.65 -26.31 2.20
C ALA A 283 -3.93 -26.60 3.53
N GLU A 284 -4.54 -26.27 4.68
CA GLU A 284 -4.00 -26.53 6.03
C GLU A 284 -4.21 -27.98 6.48
N ALA A 285 -5.43 -28.49 6.28
CA ALA A 285 -5.78 -29.85 6.68
C ALA A 285 -5.30 -30.92 5.67
N GLU A 286 -4.96 -30.53 4.44
CA GLU A 286 -4.59 -31.43 3.34
C GLU A 286 -5.71 -32.43 3.01
N ILE A 287 -6.91 -31.88 2.95
CA ILE A 287 -8.17 -32.58 2.64
C ILE A 287 -8.72 -32.02 1.33
N ASP A 288 -9.28 -32.89 0.49
CA ASP A 288 -9.81 -32.51 -0.82
C ASP A 288 -10.86 -31.38 -0.73
N SER A 289 -10.67 -30.33 -1.52
CA SER A 289 -11.54 -29.15 -1.51
C SER A 289 -13.00 -29.47 -1.86
N GLU A 290 -13.25 -30.50 -2.69
CA GLU A 290 -14.62 -30.95 -2.98
C GLU A 290 -15.26 -31.63 -1.78
N LYS A 291 -14.50 -32.43 -1.01
CA LYS A 291 -15.03 -33.10 0.19
C LYS A 291 -15.47 -32.10 1.25
N ILE A 292 -14.64 -31.09 1.51
CA ILE A 292 -14.97 -29.98 2.41
C ILE A 292 -16.23 -29.25 1.91
N LYS A 293 -16.28 -28.88 0.62
CA LYS A 293 -17.43 -28.20 0.02
C LYS A 293 -18.73 -29.02 0.07
N LYS A 294 -18.64 -30.35 -0.05
CA LYS A 294 -19.77 -31.30 -0.03
C LYS A 294 -20.12 -31.80 1.39
N GLY A 295 -19.30 -31.51 2.40
CA GLY A 295 -19.42 -32.06 3.76
C GLY A 295 -19.17 -33.56 3.88
N ASN A 296 -18.67 -34.23 2.82
CA ASN A 296 -18.49 -35.68 2.77
C ASN A 296 -17.08 -36.08 3.20
N LEU A 297 -16.82 -35.93 4.50
CA LEU A 297 -15.55 -36.22 5.15
C LEU A 297 -15.61 -37.57 5.88
N ALA A 298 -14.60 -38.42 5.69
CA ALA A 298 -14.46 -39.65 6.44
C ALA A 298 -14.14 -39.37 7.93
N PRO A 299 -14.41 -40.30 8.86
CA PRO A 299 -14.16 -40.08 10.29
C PRO A 299 -12.70 -39.70 10.64
N HIS A 300 -11.72 -40.21 9.90
CA HIS A 300 -10.32 -39.82 10.09
C HIS A 300 -10.01 -38.42 9.54
N GLU A 301 -10.68 -37.99 8.45
CA GLU A 301 -10.55 -36.64 7.88
C GLU A 301 -11.15 -35.59 8.84
N TRP A 302 -12.24 -35.92 9.54
CA TRP A 302 -12.76 -35.08 10.63
C TRP A 302 -11.74 -34.90 11.77
N THR A 303 -11.08 -35.98 12.21
CA THR A 303 -10.03 -35.90 13.24
C THR A 303 -8.84 -35.05 12.80
N GLN A 304 -8.39 -35.24 11.54
CA GLN A 304 -7.34 -34.44 10.91
C GLN A 304 -7.73 -32.95 10.83
N LEU A 305 -8.95 -32.66 10.39
CA LEU A 305 -9.51 -31.31 10.33
C LEU A 305 -9.50 -30.62 11.70
N HIS A 306 -10.04 -31.28 12.74
CA HIS A 306 -10.08 -30.70 14.09
C HIS A 306 -8.70 -30.43 14.67
N HIS A 307 -7.70 -31.29 14.42
CA HIS A 307 -6.33 -31.05 14.87
C HIS A 307 -5.64 -29.92 14.09
N LYS A 308 -5.89 -29.80 12.78
CA LYS A 308 -5.20 -28.84 11.90
C LYS A 308 -5.81 -27.44 11.97
N ILE A 309 -7.12 -27.32 12.15
CA ILE A 309 -7.82 -26.04 12.11
C ILE A 309 -7.46 -25.09 13.26
N GLN A 310 -6.97 -25.61 14.41
CA GLN A 310 -6.58 -24.78 15.54
C GLN A 310 -5.51 -23.73 15.15
N ARG A 311 -4.47 -24.13 14.41
CA ARG A 311 -3.42 -23.20 13.92
C ARG A 311 -3.98 -22.11 13.02
N LEU A 312 -5.03 -22.42 12.25
CA LEU A 312 -5.70 -21.46 11.38
C LEU A 312 -6.65 -20.52 12.16
N THR A 313 -7.26 -21.01 13.24
CA THR A 313 -8.13 -20.21 14.14
C THR A 313 -7.35 -19.20 14.97
N GLU A 314 -6.12 -19.54 15.37
CA GLU A 314 -5.23 -18.66 16.14
C GLU A 314 -4.46 -17.64 15.26
N ALA A 315 -4.47 -17.81 13.94
CA ALA A 315 -3.70 -16.98 13.02
C ALA A 315 -4.34 -15.60 12.76
N PRO A 316 -3.54 -14.51 12.70
CA PRO A 316 -4.04 -13.14 12.55
C PRO A 316 -4.42 -12.80 11.09
N ILE A 317 -5.43 -13.49 10.56
CA ILE A 317 -5.97 -13.31 9.20
C ILE A 317 -7.28 -12.54 9.24
N PHE A 318 -7.32 -11.37 8.60
CA PHE A 318 -8.51 -10.53 8.47
C PHE A 318 -9.05 -10.60 7.05
N ILE A 319 -10.33 -10.99 6.90
CA ILE A 319 -10.99 -11.17 5.60
C ILE A 319 -12.12 -10.14 5.47
N ASP A 320 -12.19 -9.47 4.33
CA ASP A 320 -13.31 -8.60 3.95
C ASP A 320 -13.78 -9.00 2.54
N ASP A 321 -15.04 -9.42 2.41
CA ASP A 321 -15.67 -9.83 1.15
C ASP A 321 -16.70 -8.83 0.63
N THR A 322 -16.55 -7.54 0.99
CA THR A 322 -17.42 -6.47 0.48
C THR A 322 -17.27 -6.33 -1.04
N PRO A 323 -18.32 -6.56 -1.84
CA PRO A 323 -18.23 -6.49 -3.29
C PRO A 323 -18.06 -5.05 -3.78
N ALA A 324 -17.38 -4.89 -4.91
CA ALA A 324 -17.23 -3.62 -5.65
C ALA A 324 -16.69 -2.44 -4.82
N LEU A 325 -15.82 -2.75 -3.85
CA LEU A 325 -15.17 -1.82 -2.93
C LEU A 325 -14.49 -0.64 -3.64
N SER A 326 -14.73 0.59 -3.17
CA SER A 326 -14.03 1.77 -3.65
C SER A 326 -12.62 1.88 -3.06
N ILE A 327 -11.75 2.64 -3.72
CA ILE A 327 -10.39 2.90 -3.23
C ILE A 327 -10.36 3.65 -1.89
N LEU A 328 -11.34 4.52 -1.62
CA LEU A 328 -11.44 5.27 -0.37
C LEU A 328 -11.83 4.35 0.79
N GLU A 329 -12.86 3.53 0.62
CA GLU A 329 -13.29 2.53 1.61
C GLU A 329 -12.17 1.52 1.92
N LEU A 330 -11.44 1.06 0.90
CA LEU A 330 -10.26 0.19 1.09
C LEU A 330 -9.23 0.87 2.00
N ARG A 331 -8.86 2.13 1.71
CA ARG A 331 -7.89 2.87 2.54
C ARG A 331 -8.38 3.04 3.97
N ALA A 332 -9.65 3.40 4.17
CA ALA A 332 -10.24 3.55 5.50
C ALA A 332 -10.24 2.23 6.30
N LYS A 333 -10.62 1.12 5.67
CA LYS A 333 -10.57 -0.23 6.26
C LYS A 333 -9.15 -0.66 6.61
N CYS A 334 -8.19 -0.49 5.70
CA CYS A 334 -6.78 -0.80 5.95
C CYS A 334 -6.18 0.03 7.09
N ARG A 335 -6.48 1.34 7.16
CA ARG A 335 -6.08 2.20 8.29
C ARG A 335 -6.63 1.70 9.62
N ARG A 336 -7.93 1.34 9.67
CA ARG A 336 -8.57 0.80 10.86
C ARG A 336 -7.93 -0.51 11.31
N LEU A 337 -7.68 -1.43 10.38
CA LEU A 337 -6.99 -2.69 10.67
C LEU A 337 -5.53 -2.48 11.11
N LYS A 338 -4.81 -1.51 10.54
CA LYS A 338 -3.44 -1.15 10.99
C LYS A 338 -3.45 -0.58 12.41
N ALA A 339 -4.43 0.28 12.74
CA ALA A 339 -4.57 0.84 14.08
C ALA A 339 -5.02 -0.17 15.15
N GLN A 340 -5.83 -1.16 14.79
CA GLN A 340 -6.39 -2.15 15.74
C GLN A 340 -5.55 -3.42 15.90
N HIS A 341 -4.89 -3.87 14.82
CA HIS A 341 -4.25 -5.19 14.74
C HIS A 341 -2.85 -5.15 14.11
N ASP A 342 -2.31 -3.96 13.83
CA ASP A 342 -1.01 -3.74 13.20
C ASP A 342 -0.74 -4.64 11.98
N ILE A 343 -1.67 -4.66 11.02
CA ILE A 343 -1.53 -5.44 9.79
C ILE A 343 -0.19 -5.15 9.07
N GLN A 344 0.50 -6.21 8.68
CA GLN A 344 1.82 -6.15 8.04
C GLN A 344 1.73 -6.38 6.53
N MET A 345 0.66 -7.03 6.02
CA MET A 345 0.46 -7.25 4.59
C MET A 345 -1.00 -7.04 4.19
N VAL A 346 -1.22 -6.48 3.00
CA VAL A 346 -2.55 -6.31 2.37
C VAL A 346 -2.62 -7.06 1.05
N VAL A 347 -3.72 -7.77 0.82
CA VAL A 347 -3.98 -8.57 -0.39
C VAL A 347 -5.34 -8.18 -0.99
N ILE A 348 -5.44 -8.10 -2.33
CA ILE A 348 -6.66 -7.65 -3.02
C ILE A 348 -6.97 -8.56 -4.23
N ASP A 349 -8.03 -9.36 -4.14
CA ASP A 349 -8.49 -10.28 -5.21
C ASP A 349 -9.84 -9.82 -5.80
N TYR A 350 -9.91 -9.05 -6.88
CA TYR A 350 -8.84 -8.57 -7.75
C TYR A 350 -9.07 -7.14 -8.25
N LEU A 351 -7.99 -6.47 -8.66
CA LEU A 351 -7.94 -5.02 -8.93
C LEU A 351 -9.04 -4.57 -9.90
N GLN A 352 -9.31 -5.31 -10.97
CA GLN A 352 -10.33 -4.97 -11.96
C GLN A 352 -11.80 -5.12 -11.48
N LEU A 353 -12.07 -5.45 -10.21
CA LEU A 353 -13.41 -5.34 -9.59
C LEU A 353 -13.56 -4.11 -8.68
N MET A 354 -12.51 -3.32 -8.45
CA MET A 354 -12.62 -2.06 -7.73
C MET A 354 -13.33 -1.00 -8.57
N GLN A 355 -14.09 -0.14 -7.89
CA GLN A 355 -14.65 1.10 -8.46
C GLN A 355 -13.68 2.27 -8.21
N GLY A 356 -13.35 3.02 -9.25
CA GLY A 356 -12.74 4.34 -9.14
C GLY A 356 -13.79 5.45 -8.99
N ASP A 357 -13.33 6.67 -8.70
CA ASP A 357 -14.21 7.82 -8.49
C ASP A 357 -15.11 8.08 -9.71
N ASN A 358 -16.42 8.20 -9.45
CA ASN A 358 -17.54 8.11 -10.41
C ASN A 358 -17.64 9.28 -11.42
N SER A 359 -16.55 9.55 -12.15
CA SER A 359 -16.48 10.50 -13.24
C SER A 359 -17.16 9.92 -14.47
N LYS A 360 -18.43 10.27 -14.69
CA LYS A 360 -19.24 9.84 -15.85
C LYS A 360 -18.47 10.11 -17.17
N GLY A 361 -17.99 9.04 -17.81
CA GLY A 361 -17.21 9.10 -19.06
C GLY A 361 -15.71 8.78 -18.93
N SER A 362 -15.21 8.40 -17.76
CA SER A 362 -13.83 7.92 -17.58
C SER A 362 -13.52 6.69 -18.46
N ASN A 363 -12.38 6.70 -19.14
CA ASN A 363 -11.84 5.49 -19.81
C ASN A 363 -11.38 4.49 -18.74
N ARG A 364 -11.73 3.20 -18.89
CA ARG A 364 -11.40 2.13 -17.92
C ARG A 364 -9.90 2.05 -17.62
N GLU A 365 -9.06 2.33 -18.61
CA GLU A 365 -7.59 2.37 -18.48
C GLU A 365 -7.13 3.48 -17.50
N GLN A 366 -7.80 4.63 -17.50
CA GLN A 366 -7.48 5.76 -16.63
C GLN A 366 -7.93 5.50 -15.18
N GLU A 367 -9.05 4.78 -15.00
CA GLU A 367 -9.55 4.31 -13.71
C GLU A 367 -8.61 3.26 -13.10
N ILE A 368 -8.17 2.28 -13.89
CA ILE A 368 -7.16 1.29 -13.49
C ILE A 368 -5.84 1.99 -13.11
N ALA A 369 -5.45 3.04 -13.84
CA ALA A 369 -4.29 3.86 -13.52
C ALA A 369 -4.42 4.66 -12.22
N SER A 370 -5.59 5.19 -11.87
CA SER A 370 -5.79 5.89 -10.59
C SER A 370 -5.78 4.89 -9.43
N ILE A 371 -6.41 3.71 -9.59
CA ILE A 371 -6.39 2.63 -8.61
C ILE A 371 -4.93 2.19 -8.34
N SER A 372 -4.12 1.92 -9.38
CA SER A 372 -2.74 1.46 -9.18
C SER A 372 -1.88 2.46 -8.39
N ARG A 373 -1.92 3.75 -8.76
CA ARG A 373 -1.25 4.82 -8.00
C ARG A 373 -1.73 4.90 -6.55
N ALA A 374 -3.03 4.78 -6.33
CA ALA A 374 -3.60 4.83 -4.98
C ALA A 374 -3.20 3.63 -4.12
N LEU A 375 -3.07 2.42 -4.71
CA LEU A 375 -2.54 1.24 -4.02
C LEU A 375 -1.05 1.39 -3.67
N LYS A 376 -0.24 1.95 -4.58
CA LYS A 376 1.17 2.27 -4.28
C LYS A 376 1.31 3.34 -3.18
N ASN A 377 0.41 4.31 -3.15
CA ASN A 377 0.34 5.29 -2.08
C ASN A 377 -0.10 4.65 -0.75
N LEU A 378 -1.08 3.74 -0.75
CA LEU A 378 -1.51 2.97 0.43
C LEU A 378 -0.36 2.13 1.01
N ALA A 379 0.42 1.44 0.17
CA ALA A 379 1.60 0.68 0.59
C ALA A 379 2.63 1.56 1.31
N LYS A 380 2.94 2.74 0.73
CA LYS A 380 3.84 3.74 1.32
C LYS A 380 3.30 4.40 2.59
N GLU A 381 1.99 4.59 2.67
CA GLU A 381 1.33 5.26 3.79
C GLU A 381 1.29 4.39 5.04
N LEU A 382 0.94 3.11 4.88
CA LEU A 382 0.85 2.15 6.00
C LEU A 382 2.16 1.40 6.27
N ASN A 383 3.19 1.60 5.43
CA ASN A 383 4.48 0.91 5.47
C ASN A 383 4.36 -0.63 5.39
N VAL A 384 3.55 -1.13 4.43
CA VAL A 384 3.26 -2.55 4.23
C VAL A 384 3.38 -2.95 2.75
N PRO A 385 3.77 -4.19 2.41
CA PRO A 385 3.51 -4.75 1.09
C PRO A 385 2.02 -4.81 0.76
N VAL A 386 1.67 -4.41 -0.45
CA VAL A 386 0.32 -4.56 -1.04
C VAL A 386 0.41 -5.50 -2.23
N ILE A 387 -0.22 -6.67 -2.14
CA ILE A 387 -0.30 -7.65 -3.23
C ILE A 387 -1.66 -7.51 -3.92
N ALA A 388 -1.67 -6.91 -5.11
CA ALA A 388 -2.88 -6.76 -5.91
C ALA A 388 -2.92 -7.80 -7.03
N LEU A 389 -4.01 -8.56 -7.07
CA LEU A 389 -4.20 -9.62 -8.05
C LEU A 389 -4.82 -8.99 -9.31
N SER A 390 -4.36 -9.43 -10.48
CA SER A 390 -4.79 -8.91 -11.78
C SER A 390 -5.14 -10.05 -12.74
N GLN A 391 -6.08 -9.82 -13.65
CA GLN A 391 -6.41 -10.77 -14.70
C GLN A 391 -5.69 -10.41 -16.01
N LEU A 392 -5.08 -11.41 -16.65
CA LEU A 392 -4.42 -11.23 -17.95
C LEU A 392 -5.40 -11.20 -19.13
N SER A 393 -5.07 -10.39 -20.12
CA SER A 393 -5.78 -10.33 -21.40
C SER A 393 -5.92 -11.70 -22.06
N ARG A 394 -6.95 -11.88 -22.88
CA ARG A 394 -7.09 -13.08 -23.74
C ARG A 394 -6.04 -13.13 -24.86
N ALA A 395 -5.33 -12.03 -25.11
CA ALA A 395 -4.31 -11.92 -26.16
C ALA A 395 -3.15 -12.94 -26.01
N VAL A 396 -2.83 -13.34 -24.77
CA VAL A 396 -1.88 -14.40 -24.42
C VAL A 396 -2.16 -15.69 -25.21
N GLU A 397 -3.43 -16.07 -25.34
CA GLU A 397 -3.86 -17.32 -25.96
C GLU A 397 -3.75 -17.32 -27.48
N THR A 398 -3.84 -16.13 -28.08
CA THR A 398 -3.85 -15.91 -29.53
C THR A 398 -2.46 -15.63 -30.10
N ARG A 399 -1.45 -15.43 -29.24
CA ARG A 399 -0.07 -15.24 -29.66
C ARG A 399 0.50 -16.57 -30.16
N GLY A 400 1.01 -16.58 -31.39
CA GLY A 400 1.75 -17.73 -31.91
C GLY A 400 3.10 -17.87 -31.20
N GLY A 401 3.42 -19.08 -30.74
CA GLY A 401 4.61 -19.36 -29.93
C GLY A 401 4.26 -19.79 -28.51
N ASP A 402 5.15 -19.51 -27.56
CA ASP A 402 4.95 -19.84 -26.15
C ASP A 402 3.88 -18.94 -25.49
N LYS A 403 3.04 -19.57 -24.66
CA LYS A 403 1.90 -18.97 -23.96
C LYS A 403 2.27 -18.37 -22.59
N LYS A 404 3.56 -18.35 -22.23
CA LYS A 404 4.05 -17.67 -21.01
C LYS A 404 3.71 -16.18 -21.02
N PRO A 405 3.05 -15.63 -19.98
CA PRO A 405 2.71 -14.20 -19.93
C PRO A 405 3.92 -13.26 -19.94
N GLN A 406 3.74 -12.08 -20.51
CA GLN A 406 4.71 -10.97 -20.55
C GLN A 406 4.05 -9.66 -20.08
N LEU A 407 4.85 -8.63 -19.78
CA LEU A 407 4.36 -7.35 -19.24
C LEU A 407 3.25 -6.69 -20.09
N SER A 408 3.37 -6.76 -21.41
CA SER A 408 2.37 -6.25 -22.36
C SER A 408 1.01 -6.99 -22.32
N ASP A 409 0.92 -8.15 -21.69
CA ASP A 409 -0.32 -8.91 -21.54
C ASP A 409 -1.23 -8.37 -20.39
N LEU A 410 -0.71 -7.43 -19.57
CA LEU A 410 -1.46 -6.58 -18.62
C LEU A 410 -2.30 -5.48 -19.31
N ARG A 411 -2.76 -5.75 -20.54
CA ARG A 411 -3.50 -4.80 -21.40
C ARG A 411 -4.62 -4.09 -20.64
N GLU A 412 -4.90 -2.84 -21.04
CA GLU A 412 -5.68 -1.82 -20.31
C GLU A 412 -4.89 -1.08 -19.19
N SER A 413 -3.62 -1.46 -18.94
CA SER A 413 -2.95 -1.14 -17.68
C SER A 413 -1.45 -0.81 -17.77
N GLY A 414 -0.98 -0.07 -18.78
CA GLY A 414 0.44 0.34 -18.86
C GLY A 414 0.93 1.14 -17.63
N SER A 415 0.00 1.78 -16.92
CA SER A 415 0.16 2.38 -15.60
C SER A 415 0.49 1.37 -14.49
N ILE A 416 -0.21 0.22 -14.42
CA ILE A 416 0.08 -0.85 -13.45
C ILE A 416 1.54 -1.31 -13.57
N GLU A 417 2.02 -1.52 -14.81
CA GLU A 417 3.41 -1.91 -15.03
C GLU A 417 4.37 -0.86 -14.47
N GLN A 418 4.10 0.44 -14.69
CA GLN A 418 4.96 1.53 -14.21
C GLN A 418 4.93 1.67 -12.68
N ASP A 419 3.74 1.72 -12.09
CA ASP A 419 3.49 2.00 -10.68
C ASP A 419 3.93 0.85 -9.75
N ALA A 420 3.88 -0.39 -10.23
CA ALA A 420 4.35 -1.56 -9.50
C ALA A 420 5.87 -1.56 -9.25
N ASP A 421 6.28 -2.12 -8.12
CA ASP A 421 7.68 -2.42 -7.84
C ASP A 421 8.05 -3.83 -8.31
N MET A 422 7.11 -4.77 -8.16
CA MET A 422 7.24 -6.15 -8.61
C MET A 422 6.03 -6.58 -9.43
N VAL A 423 6.28 -7.29 -10.54
CA VAL A 423 5.23 -7.92 -11.36
C VAL A 423 5.59 -9.39 -11.52
N MET A 424 4.66 -10.25 -11.12
CA MET A 424 4.77 -11.70 -11.23
C MET A 424 3.64 -12.26 -12.07
N PHE A 425 3.95 -13.27 -12.87
CA PHE A 425 2.95 -14.04 -13.62
C PHE A 425 2.89 -15.49 -13.14
N LEU A 426 1.67 -16.04 -13.05
CA LEU A 426 1.49 -17.48 -12.88
C LEU A 426 1.23 -18.16 -14.22
N TYR A 427 1.98 -19.21 -14.48
CA TYR A 427 1.85 -20.07 -15.65
C TYR A 427 1.84 -21.55 -15.22
N ARG A 428 0.99 -22.37 -15.85
CA ARG A 428 0.95 -23.82 -15.63
C ARG A 428 1.04 -24.53 -16.98
N PRO A 429 2.17 -25.18 -17.33
CA PRO A 429 2.31 -25.87 -18.62
C PRO A 429 1.24 -26.96 -18.82
N GLU A 430 0.92 -27.69 -17.75
CA GLU A 430 -0.11 -28.73 -17.70
C GLU A 430 -1.49 -28.24 -18.21
N TYR A 431 -1.87 -26.99 -17.93
CA TYR A 431 -3.15 -26.41 -18.40
C TYR A 431 -3.23 -26.33 -19.93
N TYR A 432 -2.08 -26.25 -20.61
CA TYR A 432 -1.99 -26.22 -22.08
C TYR A 432 -1.67 -27.59 -22.69
N ASN A 433 -1.78 -28.68 -21.91
CA ASN A 433 -1.37 -30.04 -22.28
C ASN A 433 0.12 -30.17 -22.64
N ILE A 434 0.96 -29.24 -22.17
CA ILE A 434 2.42 -29.38 -22.26
C ILE A 434 2.82 -30.31 -21.12
N THR A 435 3.23 -31.54 -21.45
CA THR A 435 3.52 -32.64 -20.49
C THR A 435 5.01 -32.84 -20.18
N GLN A 436 5.89 -32.23 -20.97
CA GLN A 436 7.34 -32.24 -20.81
C GLN A 436 7.91 -30.83 -21.00
N ASP A 437 8.98 -30.50 -20.30
CA ASP A 437 9.76 -29.27 -20.50
C ASP A 437 10.82 -29.45 -21.62
N GLU A 438 11.58 -28.38 -21.91
CA GLU A 438 12.65 -28.41 -22.93
C GLU A 438 13.79 -29.39 -22.62
N ALA A 439 13.90 -29.86 -21.37
CA ALA A 439 14.88 -30.84 -20.91
C ALA A 439 14.30 -32.27 -20.79
N GLY A 440 13.02 -32.46 -21.11
CA GLY A 440 12.32 -33.75 -21.05
C GLY A 440 11.74 -34.13 -19.68
N ASN A 441 11.79 -33.26 -18.67
CA ASN A 441 11.20 -33.51 -17.36
C ASN A 441 9.67 -33.37 -17.42
N SER A 442 8.94 -34.10 -16.57
CA SER A 442 7.49 -33.97 -16.51
C SER A 442 7.05 -32.64 -15.87
N THR A 443 6.12 -31.96 -16.52
CA THR A 443 5.50 -30.71 -16.06
C THR A 443 4.24 -30.93 -15.19
N ALA A 444 3.88 -32.18 -14.91
CA ALA A 444 2.65 -32.53 -14.19
C ALA A 444 2.67 -31.94 -12.76
N GLY A 445 1.66 -31.14 -12.43
CA GLY A 445 1.61 -30.45 -11.14
C GLY A 445 2.68 -29.36 -10.93
N ILE A 446 3.40 -28.94 -11.97
CA ILE A 446 4.32 -27.78 -11.89
C ILE A 446 3.57 -26.49 -12.20
N GLY A 447 3.81 -25.46 -11.40
CA GLY A 447 3.44 -24.07 -11.68
C GLY A 447 4.67 -23.17 -11.66
N GLU A 448 4.79 -22.33 -12.67
CA GLU A 448 5.86 -21.33 -12.80
C GLU A 448 5.37 -19.99 -12.26
N VAL A 449 6.18 -19.37 -11.39
CA VAL A 449 6.07 -17.98 -10.93
C VAL A 449 7.14 -17.17 -11.65
N ILE A 450 6.74 -16.46 -12.71
CA ILE A 450 7.65 -15.69 -13.56
C ILE A 450 7.73 -14.27 -12.98
N VAL A 451 8.86 -13.90 -12.38
CA VAL A 451 9.10 -12.54 -11.90
C VAL A 451 9.55 -11.68 -13.07
N ALA A 452 8.60 -11.07 -13.77
CA ALA A 452 8.81 -10.31 -14.99
C ALA A 452 9.24 -8.85 -14.76
N LYS A 453 8.99 -8.31 -13.56
CA LYS A 453 9.54 -7.03 -13.10
C LYS A 453 9.92 -7.13 -11.63
N ASN A 454 11.08 -6.59 -11.27
CA ASN A 454 11.53 -6.42 -9.90
C ASN A 454 12.37 -5.13 -9.83
N ARG A 455 11.98 -4.15 -9.00
CA ARG A 455 12.75 -2.91 -8.79
C ARG A 455 13.90 -3.08 -7.80
N SER A 456 13.83 -4.08 -6.92
CA SER A 456 14.72 -4.29 -5.78
C SER A 456 15.67 -5.48 -5.93
N GLY A 457 15.55 -6.27 -7.01
CA GLY A 457 16.38 -7.45 -7.26
C GLY A 457 16.31 -7.96 -8.71
N SER A 458 16.77 -9.20 -8.92
CA SER A 458 16.79 -9.85 -10.23
C SER A 458 15.42 -10.37 -10.69
N LEU A 459 15.33 -10.64 -11.99
CA LEU A 459 14.24 -11.38 -12.62
C LEU A 459 14.61 -12.87 -12.68
N ASP A 460 13.66 -13.77 -12.39
CA ASP A 460 13.84 -15.22 -12.53
C ASP A 460 12.46 -15.90 -12.71
N THR A 461 12.45 -17.17 -13.13
CA THR A 461 11.25 -18.01 -13.17
C THR A 461 11.37 -19.12 -12.13
N ILE A 462 10.56 -19.02 -11.09
CA ILE A 462 10.57 -19.96 -9.97
C ILE A 462 9.57 -21.08 -10.23
N GLN A 463 10.02 -22.33 -10.14
CA GLN A 463 9.15 -23.50 -10.22
C GLN A 463 8.64 -23.89 -8.84
N LEU A 464 7.32 -23.98 -8.71
CA LEU A 464 6.62 -24.46 -7.52
C LEU A 464 5.74 -25.66 -7.88
N ARG A 465 5.37 -26.45 -6.88
CA ARG A 465 4.44 -27.57 -7.02
C ARG A 465 3.03 -27.11 -6.72
N PHE A 466 2.11 -27.32 -7.66
CA PHE A 466 0.69 -27.05 -7.53
C PHE A 466 -0.09 -28.35 -7.24
N VAL A 467 -0.58 -28.48 -6.01
CA VAL A 467 -1.36 -29.63 -5.56
C VAL A 467 -2.85 -29.36 -5.78
N ASN A 468 -3.34 -29.68 -6.98
CA ASN A 468 -4.70 -29.35 -7.45
C ASN A 468 -5.81 -29.76 -6.45
N ARG A 469 -5.74 -30.98 -5.89
CA ARG A 469 -6.71 -31.53 -4.91
C ARG A 469 -6.91 -30.66 -3.66
N PHE A 470 -5.90 -29.88 -3.25
CA PHE A 470 -5.94 -29.01 -2.08
C PHE A 470 -5.95 -27.52 -2.46
N THR A 471 -5.95 -27.20 -3.76
CA THR A 471 -5.79 -25.83 -4.29
C THR A 471 -4.60 -25.09 -3.66
N LYS A 472 -3.48 -25.79 -3.47
CA LYS A 472 -2.30 -25.35 -2.70
C LYS A 472 -1.07 -25.26 -3.60
N PHE A 473 -0.26 -24.21 -3.40
CA PHE A 473 1.12 -24.18 -3.88
C PHE A 473 2.07 -24.54 -2.73
N CYS A 474 3.17 -25.22 -3.06
CA CYS A 474 4.25 -25.53 -2.15
C CYS A 474 5.59 -25.56 -2.88
N ASP A 475 6.69 -25.52 -2.14
CA ASP A 475 8.03 -25.67 -2.73
C ASP A 475 8.15 -26.99 -3.51
N LEU A 476 8.93 -26.93 -4.58
CA LEU A 476 9.29 -28.08 -5.39
C LEU A 476 10.42 -28.83 -4.66
N ASP A 477 10.09 -29.95 -4.01
CA ASP A 477 11.06 -30.75 -3.26
C ASP A 477 12.22 -31.14 -4.19
N THR A 478 13.44 -30.68 -3.87
CA THR A 478 14.64 -30.97 -4.68
C THR A 478 15.12 -32.43 -4.52
N TYR A 479 14.35 -33.23 -3.78
CA TYR A 479 14.57 -34.66 -3.55
C TYR A 479 13.22 -35.38 -3.68
N PHE A 480 12.86 -35.72 -4.92
CA PHE A 480 11.86 -36.75 -5.19
C PHE A 480 12.38 -37.65 -6.30
N ASP A 481 13.11 -38.69 -5.92
CA ASP A 481 13.26 -39.85 -6.80
C ASP A 481 11.85 -40.36 -7.11
N PRO A 482 11.44 -40.43 -8.39
CA PRO A 482 10.17 -41.03 -8.73
C PRO A 482 10.25 -42.51 -8.40
N VAL A 483 9.58 -42.93 -7.32
CA VAL A 483 9.46 -44.34 -6.92
C VAL A 483 9.05 -45.14 -8.16
N PRO A 484 9.89 -46.05 -8.70
CA PRO A 484 9.57 -46.73 -9.94
C PRO A 484 8.31 -47.58 -9.74
N GLN A 485 7.25 -47.25 -10.47
CA GLN A 485 6.06 -48.10 -10.52
C GLN A 485 6.41 -49.41 -11.25
N GLY A 486 6.71 -50.45 -10.46
CA GLY A 486 6.78 -51.82 -10.95
C GLY A 486 8.05 -52.58 -10.59
N GLN A 487 8.11 -53.07 -9.35
CA GLN A 487 8.64 -54.41 -9.07
C GLN A 487 7.89 -55.00 -7.88
N GLY A 488 7.44 -56.25 -8.03
CA GLY A 488 6.50 -56.87 -7.10
C GLY A 488 7.13 -57.26 -5.77
N PHE A 489 6.34 -57.22 -4.70
CA PHE A 489 6.73 -57.73 -3.38
C PHE A 489 7.11 -59.22 -3.45
N PRO A 490 8.32 -59.62 -3.03
CA PRO A 490 8.60 -61.01 -2.71
C PRO A 490 8.01 -61.33 -1.34
N SER A 491 6.78 -61.85 -1.33
CA SER A 491 6.15 -62.37 -0.13
C SER A 491 6.83 -63.67 0.31
N ASN A 492 7.68 -63.64 1.35
CA ASN A 492 7.99 -64.86 2.08
C ASN A 492 8.59 -64.67 3.50
N VAL A 493 8.20 -65.59 4.39
CA VAL A 493 8.87 -66.01 5.65
C VAL A 493 8.85 -65.04 6.84
N THR A 494 7.76 -65.16 7.61
CA THR A 494 7.68 -65.30 9.08
C THR A 494 8.84 -64.78 9.95
N GLY A 495 8.52 -63.85 10.85
CA GLY A 495 9.29 -63.62 12.08
C GLY A 495 8.74 -64.42 13.27
N LEU A 496 9.63 -65.03 14.07
CA LEU A 496 9.39 -65.32 15.49
C LEU A 496 10.71 -65.61 16.22
N SER A 497 10.89 -65.05 17.43
CA SER A 497 11.87 -65.45 18.48
C SER A 497 13.38 -65.31 18.12
N SER A 498 14.33 -65.16 19.06
CA SER A 498 14.33 -64.78 20.48
C SER A 498 15.78 -64.52 20.93
N PHE A 499 15.98 -63.55 21.84
CA PHE A 499 17.05 -63.40 22.85
C PHE A 499 18.48 -63.99 22.67
N ASP A 500 19.46 -63.09 22.77
CA ASP A 500 20.61 -63.10 23.72
C ASP A 500 22.08 -63.39 23.26
N SER A 501 22.99 -62.67 23.93
CA SER A 501 24.41 -62.97 24.23
C SER A 501 25.54 -62.78 23.19
N GLY A 502 26.27 -61.67 23.33
CA GLY A 502 27.72 -61.66 23.63
C GLY A 502 28.78 -61.82 22.49
N PRO A 503 30.02 -61.29 22.63
CA PRO A 503 30.93 -61.09 21.49
C PRO A 503 32.33 -61.76 21.55
N VAL A 504 32.75 -62.43 20.46
CA VAL A 504 34.15 -62.81 20.08
C VAL A 504 34.22 -62.97 18.54
N GLY A 505 35.29 -62.67 17.78
CA GLY A 505 36.53 -61.95 18.09
C GLY A 505 37.81 -62.51 17.40
N GLY A 506 38.16 -62.11 16.16
CA GLY A 506 39.41 -62.52 15.50
C GLY A 506 39.55 -62.23 13.98
N PHE A 507 40.64 -61.54 13.61
CA PHE A 507 41.26 -61.47 12.25
C PHE A 507 42.43 -62.52 12.18
N PRO A 508 43.25 -62.75 11.11
CA PRO A 508 43.51 -61.96 9.88
C PRO A 508 43.57 -62.83 8.55
N PRO A 509 44.56 -62.75 7.61
CA PRO A 509 44.34 -62.11 6.29
C PRO A 509 44.84 -62.89 5.03
N VAL A 510 44.32 -62.59 3.83
CA VAL A 510 45.03 -62.86 2.53
C VAL A 510 44.61 -61.86 1.43
N GLY A 511 45.58 -61.42 0.61
CA GLY A 511 45.41 -60.93 -0.77
C GLY A 511 46.65 -61.36 -1.58
N PRO A 512 46.96 -60.79 -2.77
CA PRO A 512 46.14 -60.04 -3.73
C PRO A 512 46.21 -60.62 -5.18
N SER A 513 45.33 -60.18 -6.10
CA SER A 513 45.51 -60.40 -7.54
C SER A 513 44.66 -59.43 -8.39
N GLY A 514 45.28 -58.68 -9.31
CA GLY A 514 44.60 -57.97 -10.41
C GLY A 514 44.96 -58.62 -11.76
N PRO A 515 45.00 -57.89 -12.90
CA PRO A 515 44.33 -56.63 -13.26
C PRO A 515 43.51 -56.74 -14.58
N GLY A 516 42.66 -55.75 -14.94
CA GLY A 516 41.97 -55.79 -16.24
C GLY A 516 41.15 -54.55 -16.66
N GLY A 517 41.68 -53.78 -17.63
CA GLY A 517 40.97 -53.11 -18.75
C GLY A 517 39.74 -52.20 -18.55
N MET A 518 39.94 -50.89 -18.72
CA MET A 518 38.98 -49.95 -19.38
C MET A 518 39.15 -50.05 -20.94
N PRO A 519 38.31 -49.46 -21.85
CA PRO A 519 37.40 -48.28 -21.73
C PRO A 519 36.05 -48.47 -22.51
N PRO A 520 35.30 -47.45 -23.01
CA PRO A 520 35.22 -46.01 -22.69
C PRO A 520 33.81 -45.55 -22.23
N ILE A 521 33.69 -44.27 -21.80
CA ILE A 521 32.41 -43.61 -21.47
C ILE A 521 32.09 -42.52 -22.52
N PRO A 522 30.88 -42.47 -23.12
CA PRO A 522 30.46 -41.38 -24.01
C PRO A 522 29.98 -40.13 -23.22
N PRO A 523 29.99 -38.92 -23.82
CA PRO A 523 29.85 -37.67 -23.07
C PRO A 523 28.42 -37.15 -22.90
N THR A 524 28.25 -36.36 -21.85
CA THR A 524 27.30 -35.23 -21.67
C THR A 524 25.78 -35.48 -21.71
N GLY A 525 25.15 -35.27 -20.55
CA GLY A 525 23.85 -34.62 -20.39
C GLY A 525 23.97 -33.57 -19.28
N GLY A 526 24.13 -32.29 -19.64
CA GLY A 526 24.42 -31.23 -18.68
C GLY A 526 23.18 -30.75 -17.93
N THR A 527 23.17 -30.84 -16.60
CA THR A 527 22.11 -30.28 -15.77
C THR A 527 22.24 -28.75 -15.69
N LEU A 528 21.22 -28.03 -16.18
CA LEU A 528 21.14 -26.58 -15.97
C LEU A 528 20.80 -26.29 -14.50
N ARG A 529 21.81 -25.87 -13.75
CA ARG A 529 21.62 -25.25 -12.42
C ARG A 529 21.09 -23.83 -12.63
N SER A 530 19.92 -23.50 -12.09
CA SER A 530 19.55 -22.10 -11.89
C SER A 530 20.49 -21.48 -10.86
N ARG A 531 20.89 -20.22 -11.05
CA ARG A 531 21.81 -19.53 -10.12
C ARG A 531 21.28 -19.43 -8.69
N ALA A 532 19.95 -19.50 -8.51
CA ALA A 532 19.30 -19.53 -7.21
C ALA A 532 19.46 -20.88 -6.46
N ASN A 533 19.66 -22.00 -7.17
CA ASN A 533 19.66 -23.36 -6.58
C ASN A 533 21.06 -23.98 -6.38
N ASP A 534 22.14 -23.26 -6.72
CA ASP A 534 23.49 -23.79 -6.55
C ASP A 534 24.07 -23.52 -5.14
N LEU A 535 24.31 -24.58 -4.38
CA LEU A 535 24.87 -24.53 -3.02
C LEU A 535 26.41 -24.69 -3.00
N SER A 536 27.09 -24.91 -4.14
CA SER A 536 28.51 -25.29 -4.14
C SER A 536 29.51 -24.13 -4.08
N ASN A 537 29.14 -22.94 -3.57
CA ASN A 537 30.01 -21.76 -3.60
C ASN A 537 30.06 -20.91 -2.32
N PHE A 538 29.84 -21.52 -1.15
CA PHE A 538 30.13 -20.91 0.16
C PHE A 538 31.19 -21.73 0.91
N GLY A 539 32.46 -21.48 0.62
CA GLY A 539 33.60 -22.10 1.30
C GLY A 539 34.94 -21.55 0.84
N ASN A 540 35.60 -20.77 1.72
CA ASN A 540 36.99 -20.30 1.62
C ASN A 540 37.33 -19.37 0.43
N ALA A 541 37.19 -18.06 0.65
CA ALA A 541 37.98 -17.03 -0.05
C ALA A 541 39.04 -16.46 0.92
N ASP A 542 40.29 -16.46 0.48
CA ASP A 542 41.47 -16.04 1.26
C ASP A 542 41.52 -14.50 1.40
N PRO A 543 41.69 -13.90 2.61
CA PRO A 543 41.61 -12.45 2.81
C PRO A 543 42.67 -11.59 2.09
N ASN A 544 43.69 -12.18 1.47
CA ASN A 544 44.91 -11.47 1.05
C ASN A 544 45.06 -11.22 -0.47
N GLN A 545 43.99 -11.23 -1.26
CA GLN A 545 44.02 -10.83 -2.67
C GLN A 545 43.14 -9.61 -2.97
N GLN A 546 43.62 -8.43 -2.57
CA GLN A 546 43.24 -7.16 -3.17
C GLN A 546 44.23 -6.79 -4.28
N THR A 547 43.73 -6.47 -5.47
CA THR A 547 44.40 -5.58 -6.42
C THR A 547 43.37 -4.62 -7.04
N PRO A 548 43.77 -3.39 -7.42
CA PRO A 548 42.82 -2.28 -7.56
C PRO A 548 42.35 -2.07 -8.99
N PHE A 549 41.10 -1.59 -9.14
CA PHE A 549 40.73 -0.40 -9.94
C PHE A 549 39.32 0.06 -9.55
#